data_AF-A0A9D5KBG4-F1
#
_entry.id   AF-A0A9D5KBG4-F1
#
_cell.length_a   1.000
_cell.length_b   1.000
_cell.length_c   1.000
_cell.angle_alpha   90.00
_cell.angle_beta   90.00
_cell.angle_gamma   90.00
#
_symmetry.space_group_name_H-M   'P 1'
#
loop_
_entity.id
_entity.type
_entity.pdbx_description
1 polymer ?
#
loop_
_entity_poly.entity_id
_entity_poly.type
_entity_poly.pdbx_seq_one_letter_code
_entity_poly.pdbx_strand_id
1 'polypeptide(L)'
;MVKGLVYQTIVQFPPGPSGLVGVKILDAGVQVWPRTDGEYFVADNYTFEIEDFVWKQTEPWIYDIWTYNTDTEYDHTVAVGVAMAGRDEFISHFLPGLSFAEVLEVIAAAREEARAPTREERIAAHEETRRKIAEAKEEPEPEAPESPFGDFFEGEE
;
A
#
# COMPACT_ATOMS: atom_id res chain seq x y z
N MET A 1 -1.86 3.99 15.16
CA MET A 1 -1.48 4.88 14.04
C MET A 1 -2.74 5.20 13.25
N VAL A 2 -2.81 6.38 12.62
CA VAL A 2 -4.07 6.97 12.13
C VAL A 2 -4.04 7.01 10.60
N LYS A 3 -5.04 6.38 9.96
CA LYS A 3 -5.31 6.57 8.53
C LYS A 3 -5.83 7.99 8.30
N GLY A 4 -5.48 8.61 7.18
CA GLY A 4 -5.95 9.97 6.92
C GLY A 4 -5.33 10.63 5.72
N LEU A 5 -5.81 11.85 5.47
CA LEU A 5 -5.28 12.75 4.46
C LEU A 5 -4.17 13.59 5.10
N VAL A 6 -2.94 13.45 4.61
CA VAL A 6 -1.91 14.46 4.85
C VAL A 6 -2.30 15.69 4.06
N TYR A 7 -2.35 16.85 4.71
CA TYR A 7 -2.67 18.12 4.06
C TYR A 7 -1.53 19.13 4.16
N GLN A 8 -0.58 18.92 5.07
CA GLN A 8 0.57 19.79 5.23
C GLN A 8 1.77 19.00 5.74
N THR A 9 2.92 19.23 5.11
CA THR A 9 4.22 18.72 5.56
C THR A 9 5.15 19.89 5.77
N ILE A 10 5.81 19.92 6.93
CA ILE A 10 6.73 20.98 7.34
C ILE A 10 8.10 20.37 7.55
N VAL A 11 9.12 20.91 6.90
CA VAL A 11 10.52 20.53 7.11
C VAL A 11 11.30 21.76 7.51
N GLN A 12 11.76 21.80 8.75
CA GLN A 12 12.50 22.92 9.31
C GLN A 12 13.98 22.59 9.47
N PHE A 13 14.82 23.43 8.87
CA PHE A 13 16.27 23.46 9.07
C PHE A 13 16.61 24.64 9.99
N PRO A 14 17.04 24.38 11.24
CA PRO A 14 17.63 25.39 12.11
C PRO A 14 18.86 26.03 11.47
N PRO A 15 19.36 27.17 11.99
CA PRO A 15 20.61 27.76 11.53
C PRO A 15 21.81 26.86 11.85
N GLY A 16 22.74 26.70 10.90
CA GLY A 16 23.98 25.93 11.08
C GLY A 16 24.29 24.85 10.04
N PRO A 17 23.32 24.17 9.41
CA PRO A 17 23.59 23.10 8.45
C PRO A 17 24.34 23.54 7.20
N SER A 18 24.22 24.81 6.78
CA SER A 18 24.87 25.39 5.60
C SER A 18 24.78 24.52 4.33
N GLY A 19 23.67 23.78 4.19
CA GLY A 19 23.43 22.88 3.06
C GLY A 19 24.16 21.53 3.09
N LEU A 20 24.75 21.15 4.23
CA LEU A 20 25.43 19.86 4.43
C LEU A 20 24.50 18.75 4.92
N VAL A 21 23.25 19.10 5.22
CA VAL A 21 22.23 18.18 5.73
C VAL A 21 21.10 18.08 4.73
N GLY A 22 20.75 16.84 4.39
CA GLY A 22 19.62 16.53 3.54
C GLY A 22 18.55 15.73 4.25
N VAL A 23 17.28 16.00 3.95
CA VAL A 23 16.12 15.22 4.39
C VAL A 23 15.29 14.79 3.19
N LYS A 24 14.81 13.54 3.20
CA LYS A 24 13.72 13.09 2.34
C LYS A 24 12.74 12.23 3.14
N ILE A 25 11.51 12.20 2.65
CA ILE A 25 10.38 11.51 3.28
C ILE A 25 9.86 10.48 2.29
N LEU A 26 9.78 9.23 2.73
CA LEU A 26 9.31 8.11 1.93
C LEU A 26 8.05 7.50 2.54
N ASP A 27 7.23 6.93 1.67
CA ASP A 27 6.08 6.11 2.02
C ASP A 27 6.24 4.73 1.38
N ALA A 28 6.25 3.68 2.19
CA ALA A 28 6.46 2.30 1.73
C ALA A 28 7.66 2.13 0.77
N GLY A 29 8.75 2.87 1.03
CA GLY A 29 9.97 2.87 0.20
C GLY A 29 9.93 3.75 -1.04
N VAL A 30 8.79 4.40 -1.36
CA VAL A 30 8.66 5.36 -2.46
C VAL A 30 8.86 6.77 -1.93
N GLN A 31 9.68 7.58 -2.60
CA GLN A 31 9.91 8.96 -2.21
C GLN A 31 8.64 9.81 -2.46
N VAL A 32 8.14 10.44 -1.40
CA VAL A 32 6.97 11.34 -1.49
C VAL A 32 7.43 12.79 -1.52
N TRP A 33 8.40 13.13 -0.66
CA TRP A 33 9.01 14.47 -0.67
C TRP A 33 10.53 14.42 -0.51
N PRO A 34 11.28 15.25 -1.25
CA PRO A 34 10.81 16.09 -2.37
C PRO A 34 10.25 15.23 -3.51
N ARG A 35 9.35 15.81 -4.33
CA ARG A 35 8.67 15.07 -5.43
C ARG A 35 9.63 14.62 -6.54
N THR A 36 10.83 15.19 -6.61
CA THR A 36 11.87 14.74 -7.52
C THR A 36 12.60 13.54 -6.92
N ASP A 37 12.48 12.38 -7.56
CA ASP A 37 13.13 11.15 -7.09
C ASP A 37 14.65 11.30 -6.94
N GLY A 38 15.17 10.85 -5.80
CA GLY A 38 16.60 10.88 -5.49
C GLY A 38 17.11 12.21 -4.93
N GLU A 39 16.30 13.27 -4.98
CA GLU A 39 16.65 14.55 -4.35
C GLU A 39 16.33 14.56 -2.85
N TYR A 40 16.94 15.52 -2.15
CA TYR A 40 16.73 15.77 -0.73
C TYR A 40 16.43 17.26 -0.54
N PHE A 41 15.59 17.59 0.44
CA PHE A 41 15.52 18.95 0.94
C PHE A 41 16.83 19.29 1.62
N VAL A 42 17.44 20.39 1.18
CA VAL A 42 18.69 20.90 1.70
C VAL A 42 18.51 22.40 1.86
N ALA A 43 18.70 22.90 3.08
CA ALA A 43 18.64 24.33 3.36
C ALA A 43 19.44 24.70 4.62
N ASP A 44 19.49 25.99 4.93
CA ASP A 44 20.08 26.55 6.15
C ASP A 44 19.18 27.67 6.66
N ASN A 45 18.78 27.59 7.93
CA ASN A 45 17.87 28.55 8.57
C ASN A 45 16.58 28.79 7.75
N TYR A 46 15.95 27.71 7.29
CA TYR A 46 14.78 27.77 6.41
C TYR A 46 13.76 26.68 6.76
N THR A 47 12.48 27.00 6.56
CA THR A 47 11.37 26.07 6.73
C THR A 47 10.66 25.88 5.40
N PHE A 48 10.61 24.64 4.92
CA PHE A 48 9.75 24.26 3.81
C PHE A 48 8.36 23.95 4.36
N GLU A 49 7.37 24.73 3.95
CA GLU A 49 5.96 24.46 4.20
C GLU A 49 5.34 23.97 2.89
N ILE A 50 4.95 22.69 2.88
CA ILE A 50 4.45 22.01 1.69
C ILE A 50 2.98 21.70 1.93
N GLU A 51 2.12 22.38 1.19
CA GLU A 51 0.69 22.10 1.14
C GLU A 51 0.44 21.07 0.05
N ASP A 52 0.43 19.80 0.45
CA ASP A 52 0.23 18.68 -0.47
C ASP A 52 -0.74 17.67 0.12
N PHE A 53 -1.63 17.16 -0.74
CA PHE A 53 -2.72 16.27 -0.35
C PHE A 53 -2.34 14.83 -0.68
N VAL A 54 -1.85 14.10 0.32
CA VAL A 54 -1.48 12.69 0.18
C VAL A 54 -2.41 11.83 1.02
N TRP A 55 -3.19 10.99 0.35
CA TRP A 55 -4.14 10.11 1.03
C TRP A 55 -3.47 8.80 1.43
N LYS A 56 -3.29 8.60 2.72
CA LYS A 56 -2.78 7.34 3.29
C LYS A 56 -3.92 6.39 3.65
N GLN A 57 -4.32 5.54 2.69
CA GLN A 57 -5.38 4.54 2.88
C GLN A 57 -4.84 3.18 3.33
N THR A 58 -3.71 2.76 2.77
CA THR A 58 -3.15 1.43 2.96
C THR A 58 -2.12 1.41 4.09
N GLU A 59 -2.07 0.28 4.80
CA GLU A 59 -0.97 0.02 5.74
C GLU A 59 0.35 -0.22 4.97
N PRO A 60 1.52 0.17 5.53
CA PRO A 60 1.73 0.76 6.84
C PRO A 60 1.46 2.27 6.89
N TRP A 61 0.79 2.76 7.94
CA TRP A 61 0.56 4.20 8.16
C TRP A 61 1.79 4.92 8.73
N ILE A 62 2.98 4.60 8.21
CA ILE A 62 4.27 5.10 8.65
C ILE A 62 4.91 5.86 7.47
N TYR A 63 5.64 6.92 7.81
CA TYR A 63 6.56 7.58 6.88
C TYR A 63 7.98 7.30 7.33
N ASP A 64 8.83 6.94 6.39
CA ASP A 64 10.26 6.75 6.63
C ASP A 64 10.99 8.05 6.33
N ILE A 65 11.70 8.58 7.32
CA ILE A 65 12.49 9.81 7.17
C ILE A 65 13.94 9.40 7.01
N TRP A 66 14.52 9.77 5.86
CA TRP A 66 15.92 9.49 5.56
C TRP A 66 16.68 10.80 5.59
N THR A 67 17.75 10.81 6.40
CA THR A 67 18.61 11.98 6.56
C THR A 67 20.04 11.61 6.22
N TYR A 68 20.79 12.59 5.74
CA TYR A 68 22.24 12.51 5.69
C TYR A 68 22.84 13.79 6.25
N ASN A 69 24.04 13.67 6.80
CA ASN A 69 24.88 14.78 7.20
C ASN A 69 26.27 14.56 6.61
N THR A 70 26.77 15.55 5.86
CA THR A 70 28.16 15.54 5.34
C THR A 70 29.12 16.35 6.20
N ASP A 71 28.63 17.02 7.23
CA ASP A 71 29.47 17.66 8.24
C ASP A 71 30.17 16.60 9.11
N THR A 72 31.41 16.89 9.47
CA THR A 72 32.27 16.02 10.29
C THR A 72 32.55 16.61 11.66
N GLU A 73 32.20 17.88 11.88
CA GLU A 73 32.56 18.65 13.08
C GLU A 73 31.35 18.92 13.98
N TYR A 74 30.17 19.17 13.39
CA TYR A 74 28.96 19.50 14.15
C TYR A 74 27.78 18.57 13.82
N ASP A 75 27.06 18.19 14.87
CA ASP A 75 25.77 17.52 14.76
C ASP A 75 24.69 18.52 14.38
N HIS A 76 23.86 18.14 13.40
CA HIS A 76 22.75 18.95 12.95
C HIS A 76 21.42 18.30 13.29
N THR A 77 20.41 19.13 13.54
CA THR A 77 19.04 18.68 13.81
C THR A 77 18.13 19.17 12.70
N VAL A 78 17.19 18.32 12.25
CA VAL A 78 16.11 18.70 11.34
C VAL A 78 14.80 18.32 12.01
N ALA A 79 13.81 19.20 11.93
CA ALA A 79 12.46 18.91 12.43
C ALA A 79 11.52 18.65 11.26
N VAL A 80 10.81 17.51 11.30
CA VAL A 80 9.82 17.13 10.30
C VAL A 80 8.46 17.03 10.99
N GLY A 81 7.49 17.81 10.51
CA GLY A 81 6.11 17.78 10.94
C GLY A 81 5.22 17.31 9.81
N VAL A 82 4.30 16.37 10.08
CA VAL A 82 3.30 15.91 9.13
C VAL A 82 1.93 16.13 9.76
N ALA A 83 1.12 16.98 9.15
CA ALA A 83 -0.23 17.29 9.59
C ALA A 83 -1.23 16.38 8.85
N MET A 84 -2.05 15.66 9.62
CA MET A 84 -2.98 14.67 9.10
C MET A 84 -4.40 14.90 9.58
N ALA A 85 -5.36 14.80 8.67
CA ALA A 85 -6.78 14.74 8.94
C ALA A 85 -7.27 13.29 8.86
N GLY A 86 -7.62 12.70 10.01
CA GLY A 86 -8.17 11.32 10.08
C GLY A 86 -9.69 11.26 10.17
N ARG A 87 -10.37 12.41 10.15
CA ARG A 87 -11.83 12.53 10.27
C ARG A 87 -12.44 12.84 8.92
N ASP A 88 -13.49 12.10 8.55
CA ASP A 88 -14.14 12.20 7.25
C ASP A 88 -14.67 13.62 6.97
N GLU A 89 -15.14 14.31 8.02
CA GLU A 89 -15.62 15.69 7.90
C GLU A 89 -14.51 16.65 7.45
N PHE A 90 -13.29 16.46 7.97
CA PHE A 90 -12.14 17.27 7.57
C PHE A 90 -11.68 16.92 6.16
N ILE A 91 -11.67 15.64 5.79
CA ILE A 91 -11.28 15.20 4.44
C ILE A 91 -12.19 15.82 3.38
N SER A 92 -13.50 15.89 3.65
CA SER A 92 -14.48 16.50 2.74
C SER A 92 -14.24 18.00 2.50
N HIS A 93 -13.60 18.70 3.43
CA HIS A 93 -13.32 20.14 3.31
C HIS A 93 -12.14 20.41 2.36
N PHE A 94 -11.18 19.49 2.29
CA PHE A 94 -9.94 19.63 1.52
C PHE A 94 -10.02 19.05 0.11
N LEU A 95 -11.04 18.24 -0.21
CA LEU A 95 -11.28 17.67 -1.54
C LEU A 95 -12.54 18.26 -2.19
N PRO A 96 -12.52 19.51 -2.70
CA PRO A 96 -13.69 20.16 -3.29
C PRO A 96 -14.15 19.57 -4.65
N GLY A 97 -13.56 18.45 -5.09
CA GLY A 97 -13.86 17.80 -6.36
C GLY A 97 -14.76 16.57 -6.30
N LEU A 98 -15.12 16.09 -5.12
CA LEU A 98 -16.17 15.09 -4.96
C LEU A 98 -17.35 15.79 -4.30
N SER A 99 -18.49 15.82 -4.99
CA SER A 99 -19.73 16.15 -4.32
C SER A 99 -19.90 15.17 -3.15
N PHE A 100 -20.47 15.65 -2.04
CA PHE A 100 -20.78 14.81 -0.88
C PHE A 100 -21.54 13.52 -1.27
N ALA A 101 -22.30 13.57 -2.37
CA ALA A 101 -22.97 12.43 -2.97
C ALA A 101 -21.99 11.39 -3.54
N GLU A 102 -20.98 11.80 -4.31
CA GLU A 102 -19.98 10.88 -4.89
C GLU A 102 -19.08 10.25 -3.80
N VAL A 103 -18.75 11.00 -2.74
CA VAL A 103 -18.05 10.43 -1.58
C VAL A 103 -18.90 9.36 -0.90
N LEU A 104 -20.20 9.61 -0.71
CA LEU A 104 -21.11 8.62 -0.14
C LEU A 104 -21.29 7.39 -1.03
N GLU A 105 -21.33 7.56 -2.35
CA GLU A 105 -21.39 6.45 -3.31
C GLU A 105 -20.13 5.58 -3.26
N VAL A 106 -18.95 6.19 -3.22
CA VAL A 106 -17.68 5.44 -3.12
C VAL A 106 -17.60 4.68 -1.78
N ILE A 107 -18.02 5.31 -0.67
CA ILE A 107 -18.06 4.65 0.65
C ILE A 107 -19.11 3.53 0.68
N ALA A 108 -20.26 3.70 0.04
CA ALA A 108 -21.30 2.68 -0.06
C ALA A 108 -20.83 1.49 -0.92
N ALA A 109 -20.22 1.75 -2.08
CA ALA A 109 -19.67 0.73 -2.96
C ALA A 109 -18.56 -0.09 -2.27
N ALA A 110 -17.63 0.58 -1.59
CA ALA A 110 -16.57 -0.10 -0.83
C ALA A 110 -17.13 -0.96 0.33
N ARG A 111 -18.24 -0.55 0.96
CA ARG A 111 -18.94 -1.36 1.98
C ARG A 111 -19.68 -2.55 1.39
N GLU A 112 -20.19 -2.42 0.16
CA GLU A 112 -20.87 -3.48 -0.55
C GLU A 112 -19.88 -4.52 -1.09
N GLU A 113 -18.72 -4.09 -1.61
CA GLU A 113 -17.61 -4.97 -1.96
C GLU A 113 -17.01 -5.67 -0.72
N ALA A 114 -16.93 -4.95 0.40
CA ALA A 114 -16.52 -5.52 1.69
C ALA A 114 -17.66 -6.26 2.41
N ARG A 115 -18.86 -6.37 1.82
CA ARG A 115 -19.96 -7.12 2.42
C ARG A 115 -19.55 -8.59 2.48
N ALA A 116 -19.24 -9.04 3.69
CA ALA A 116 -19.08 -10.46 3.95
C ALA A 116 -20.36 -11.18 3.50
N PRO A 117 -20.26 -12.23 2.66
CA PRO A 117 -21.43 -13.01 2.28
C PRO A 117 -22.08 -13.52 3.54
N THR A 118 -23.40 -13.39 3.61
CA THR A 118 -24.20 -13.85 4.74
C THR A 118 -23.94 -15.34 4.98
N ARG A 119 -24.18 -15.81 6.21
CA ARG A 119 -23.99 -17.22 6.56
C ARG A 119 -24.74 -18.16 5.60
N GLU A 120 -25.91 -17.74 5.13
CA GLU A 120 -26.75 -18.47 4.18
C GLU A 120 -26.11 -18.53 2.79
N GLU A 121 -25.62 -17.41 2.26
CA GLU A 121 -24.90 -17.34 0.97
C GLU A 121 -23.62 -18.19 0.99
N ARG A 122 -22.93 -18.24 2.14
CA ARG A 122 -21.74 -19.11 2.33
C ARG A 122 -22.06 -20.60 2.32
N ILE A 123 -23.20 -20.99 2.91
CA ILE A 123 -23.65 -22.39 2.93
C ILE A 123 -24.06 -22.82 1.51
N ALA A 124 -24.83 -21.99 0.81
CA ALA A 124 -25.25 -22.25 -0.57
C ALA A 124 -24.05 -22.40 -1.53
N ALA A 125 -23.06 -21.50 -1.44
CA ALA A 125 -21.85 -21.59 -2.25
C ALA A 125 -21.03 -22.87 -1.97
N HIS A 126 -21.00 -23.32 -0.70
CA HIS A 126 -20.32 -24.56 -0.34
C HIS A 126 -21.04 -25.80 -0.85
N GLU A 127 -22.37 -25.82 -0.83
CA GLU A 127 -23.19 -26.91 -1.39
C GLU A 127 -23.06 -26.99 -2.90
N GLU A 128 -23.08 -25.87 -3.61
CA GLU A 128 -22.88 -25.83 -5.06
C GLU A 128 -21.48 -26.31 -5.46
N THR A 129 -20.46 -25.89 -4.71
CA THR A 129 -19.08 -26.35 -4.92
C THR A 129 -18.96 -27.86 -4.68
N ARG A 130 -19.61 -28.39 -3.64
CA ARG A 130 -19.68 -29.84 -3.39
C ARG A 130 -20.38 -30.60 -4.51
N ARG A 131 -21.45 -30.03 -5.08
CA ARG A 131 -22.17 -30.65 -6.20
C ARG A 131 -21.31 -30.73 -7.45
N LYS A 132 -20.61 -29.64 -7.81
CA LYS A 132 -19.68 -29.61 -8.95
C LYS A 132 -18.51 -30.60 -8.77
N ILE A 133 -17.99 -30.74 -7.56
CA ILE A 133 -16.93 -31.72 -7.26
C ILE A 133 -17.47 -33.15 -7.34
N ALA A 134 -18.71 -33.40 -6.95
CA ALA A 134 -19.33 -34.73 -7.07
C ALA A 134 -19.59 -35.09 -8.53
N GLU A 135 -20.12 -34.16 -9.33
CA GLU A 135 -20.32 -34.31 -10.77
C GLU A 135 -18.98 -34.55 -11.50
N ALA A 136 -17.90 -33.86 -11.10
CA ALA A 136 -16.55 -34.07 -11.64
C ALA A 136 -15.89 -35.40 -11.19
N LYS A 137 -16.39 -36.04 -10.14
CA LYS A 137 -15.93 -37.37 -9.68
C LYS A 137 -16.70 -38.52 -10.31
N GLU A 138 -17.81 -38.26 -10.99
CA GLU A 138 -18.57 -39.25 -11.75
C GLU A 138 -18.09 -39.41 -13.21
N GLU A 139 -17.13 -38.61 -13.68
CA GLU A 139 -16.41 -38.94 -14.91
C GLU A 139 -15.59 -40.22 -14.66
N PRO A 140 -15.81 -41.29 -15.46
CA PRO A 140 -15.12 -42.56 -15.26
C PRO A 140 -13.62 -42.34 -15.41
N GLU A 141 -12.83 -42.90 -14.48
CA GLU A 141 -11.37 -42.91 -14.58
C GLU A 141 -10.96 -43.31 -16.01
N PRO A 142 -10.09 -42.55 -16.68
CA PRO A 142 -9.58 -42.98 -17.98
C PRO A 142 -8.91 -44.34 -17.78
N GLU A 143 -9.33 -45.33 -18.57
CA GLU A 143 -8.73 -46.67 -18.57
C GLU A 143 -7.21 -46.54 -18.56
N ALA A 144 -6.58 -47.18 -17.56
CA ALA A 144 -5.14 -47.16 -17.40
C ALA A 144 -4.49 -47.48 -18.76
N PRO A 145 -3.51 -46.68 -19.24
CA PRO A 145 -2.82 -47.03 -20.47
C PRO A 145 -2.18 -48.39 -20.29
N GLU A 146 -2.50 -49.34 -21.17
CA GLU A 146 -1.83 -50.63 -21.21
C GLU A 146 -0.31 -50.39 -21.25
N SER A 147 0.39 -50.97 -20.28
CA SER A 147 1.85 -50.89 -20.18
C SER A 147 2.49 -51.29 -21.51
N PRO A 148 3.30 -50.43 -22.16
CA PRO A 148 4.04 -50.83 -23.35
C PRO A 148 5.33 -51.61 -23.00
N PHE A 149 5.56 -51.93 -21.73
CA PHE A 149 6.68 -52.77 -21.29
C PHE A 149 6.22 -54.19 -21.03
N GLY A 150 5.86 -54.87 -22.12
CA GLY A 150 6.03 -56.31 -22.30
C GLY A 150 7.21 -56.53 -23.24
N ASP A 151 8.12 -57.43 -22.85
CA ASP A 151 9.18 -58.04 -23.67
C ASP A 151 10.39 -57.17 -24.05
N PHE A 152 11.34 -57.07 -23.12
CA PHE A 152 12.76 -56.90 -23.48
C PHE A 152 13.68 -57.65 -22.51
N PHE A 153 13.55 -58.97 -22.46
CA PHE A 153 14.57 -59.89 -21.93
C PHE A 153 14.42 -61.27 -22.59
N GLU A 154 15.41 -61.64 -23.43
CA GLU A 154 15.83 -62.98 -23.93
C GLU A 154 16.57 -62.72 -25.26
N GLY A 155 17.82 -63.12 -25.57
CA GLY A 155 18.89 -63.94 -24.99
C GLY A 155 20.22 -63.56 -25.71
N GLU A 156 21.40 -63.88 -25.18
CA GLU A 156 22.33 -64.92 -25.73
C GLU A 156 22.58 -64.81 -27.25
N GLU A 157 23.79 -64.66 -27.82
CA GLU A 157 25.17 -65.02 -27.48
C GLU A 157 26.18 -63.96 -27.99
#